data_AF-A0AAU4DVC1-F1
#
_entry.id   AF-A0AAU4DVC1-F1
#
_cell.length_a   1.000
_cell.length_b   1.000
_cell.length_c   1.000
_cell.angle_alpha   90.00
_cell.angle_beta   90.00
_cell.angle_gamma   90.00
#
_symmetry.space_group_name_H-M   'P 1'
#
loop_
_entity.id
_entity.type
_entity.pdbx_description
1 polymer ?
#
loop_
_entity_poly.entity_id
_entity_poly.type
_entity_poly.pdbx_seq_one_letter_code
_entity_poly.pdbx_strand_id
1 'polypeptide(L)'
;MSTDETRRVLAALGLPENCLLVLLGISGSGKTTLATLFPPASVLSADKLREILTGDPGNQTVSRTAWAQLNAQLDSRLRHHVPTIIDAVNSEQWVRLSSISLARHRGVPAIALVVDTELPTALIRNAARPPSSRVPDQVVRTQHAELTQALPGLLEEGFAAVHHARDLPMMLALVGAAARREKQHPVLHVERVFGRDLARLFTWHDEKDEEGFATGSFAVAGQELLLRWMDDGDPYDCSFQTPSAQPCRYCDGPTWLPVRSATDLFGAITGNSAADAVCANCD
;
A
#
# COMPACT_ATOMS: atom_id res chain seq x y z
N MET A 1 7.90 7.79 10.19
CA MET A 1 7.77 6.72 9.16
C MET A 1 6.57 6.95 8.26
N SER A 2 5.32 6.61 8.65
CA SER A 2 4.16 6.74 7.72
C SER A 2 3.90 8.19 7.27
N THR A 3 3.97 9.18 8.17
CA THR A 3 3.78 10.59 7.79
C THR A 3 4.85 11.09 6.81
N ASP A 4 6.11 10.71 7.03
CA ASP A 4 7.22 11.12 6.15
C ASP A 4 7.11 10.49 4.77
N GLU A 5 6.64 9.24 4.69
CA GLU A 5 6.34 8.60 3.41
C GLU A 5 5.24 9.35 2.67
N THR A 6 4.14 9.72 3.34
CA THR A 6 3.08 10.55 2.73
C THR A 6 3.64 11.86 2.19
N ARG A 7 4.46 12.58 2.95
CA ARG A 7 5.10 13.84 2.51
C ARG A 7 5.97 13.64 1.27
N ARG A 8 6.77 12.57 1.24
CA ARG A 8 7.61 12.24 0.07
C ARG A 8 6.78 11.96 -1.17
N VAL A 9 5.66 11.25 -1.05
CA VAL A 9 4.76 11.02 -2.18
C VAL A 9 4.15 12.32 -2.66
N LEU A 10 3.68 13.19 -1.76
CA LEU A 10 3.15 14.51 -2.12
C LEU A 10 4.20 15.37 -2.85
N ALA A 11 5.43 15.42 -2.33
CA ALA A 11 6.54 16.14 -2.95
C ALA A 11 6.88 15.59 -4.34
N ALA A 12 6.88 14.26 -4.52
CA ALA A 12 7.11 13.63 -5.82
C ALA A 12 6.01 13.96 -6.85
N LEU A 13 4.81 14.31 -6.38
CA LEU A 13 3.70 14.79 -7.21
C LEU A 13 3.71 16.31 -7.40
N GLY A 14 4.69 17.04 -6.83
CA GLY A 14 4.73 18.49 -6.87
C GLY A 14 3.66 19.17 -6.01
N LEU A 15 3.12 18.46 -5.01
CA LEU A 15 2.09 18.95 -4.10
C LEU A 15 2.70 19.39 -2.76
N PRO A 16 2.07 20.33 -2.03
CA PRO A 16 2.49 20.70 -0.68
C PRO A 16 2.54 19.48 0.27
N GLU A 17 3.63 19.36 1.02
CA GLU A 17 3.87 18.22 1.92
C GLU A 17 2.85 18.13 3.06
N ASN A 18 2.28 19.26 3.51
CA ASN A 18 1.22 19.31 4.52
C ASN A 18 -0.06 19.87 3.88
N CYS A 19 -0.85 19.00 3.27
CA CYS A 19 -2.15 19.33 2.69
C CYS A 19 -3.22 18.29 3.04
N LEU A 20 -4.48 18.68 2.86
CA LEU A 20 -5.60 17.75 2.70
C LEU A 20 -5.75 17.47 1.21
N LEU A 21 -5.45 16.25 0.77
CA LEU A 21 -5.67 15.83 -0.61
C LEU A 21 -7.02 15.11 -0.73
N VAL A 22 -7.94 15.68 -1.49
CA VAL A 22 -9.28 15.12 -1.71
C VAL A 22 -9.30 14.47 -3.09
N LEU A 23 -9.46 13.15 -3.15
CA LEU A 23 -9.57 12.44 -4.42
C LEU A 23 -10.98 12.62 -4.99
N LEU A 24 -11.09 13.01 -6.25
CA LEU A 24 -12.37 13.17 -6.95
C LEU A 24 -12.43 12.22 -8.14
N GLY A 25 -13.51 11.47 -8.28
CA GLY A 25 -13.65 10.53 -9.39
C GLY A 25 -14.77 9.52 -9.19
N ILE A 26 -15.28 8.98 -10.28
CA ILE A 26 -16.40 8.02 -10.28
C ILE A 26 -15.96 6.61 -9.86
N SER A 27 -16.92 5.74 -9.50
CA SER A 27 -16.63 4.30 -9.35
C SER A 27 -15.98 3.77 -10.63
N GLY A 28 -14.91 2.98 -10.49
CA GLY A 28 -14.15 2.47 -11.63
C GLY A 28 -13.09 3.42 -12.20
N SER A 29 -12.95 4.66 -11.70
CA SER A 29 -11.90 5.58 -12.18
C SER A 29 -10.48 5.24 -11.68
N GLY A 30 -10.37 4.45 -10.61
CA GLY A 30 -9.08 4.07 -10.03
C GLY A 30 -8.62 4.90 -8.82
N LYS A 31 -9.51 5.68 -8.18
CA LYS A 31 -9.19 6.43 -6.94
C LYS A 31 -8.56 5.56 -5.86
N THR A 32 -9.16 4.42 -5.54
CA THR A 32 -8.64 3.52 -4.50
C THR A 32 -7.28 2.95 -4.89
N THR A 33 -7.05 2.66 -6.19
CA THR A 33 -5.71 2.30 -6.69
C THR A 33 -4.72 3.43 -6.48
N LEU A 34 -5.10 4.66 -6.80
CA LEU A 34 -4.27 5.84 -6.54
C LEU A 34 -3.98 6.01 -5.05
N ALA A 35 -4.98 5.81 -4.18
CA ALA A 35 -4.82 5.90 -2.74
C ALA A 35 -3.75 4.93 -2.19
N THR A 36 -3.47 3.81 -2.86
CA THR A 36 -2.40 2.87 -2.46
C THR A 36 -0.98 3.43 -2.57
N LEU A 37 -0.80 4.55 -3.28
CA LEU A 37 0.44 5.33 -3.27
C LEU A 37 0.82 5.77 -1.86
N PHE A 38 -0.20 6.05 -1.05
CA PHE A 38 -0.03 6.56 0.29
C PHE A 38 -0.12 5.42 1.31
N PRO A 39 0.56 5.54 2.45
CA PRO A 39 0.39 4.61 3.56
C PRO A 39 -1.08 4.52 3.97
N PRO A 40 -1.60 3.31 4.29
CA PRO A 40 -3.00 3.13 4.68
C PRO A 40 -3.43 4.03 5.85
N ALA A 41 -2.52 4.32 6.78
CA ALA A 41 -2.76 5.20 7.92
C ALA A 41 -2.94 6.68 7.56
N SER A 42 -2.68 7.07 6.31
CA SER A 42 -2.87 8.45 5.80
C SER A 42 -4.12 8.64 4.95
N VAL A 43 -4.83 7.55 4.64
CA VAL A 43 -6.03 7.56 3.80
C VAL A 43 -7.28 7.37 4.68
N LEU A 44 -8.20 8.33 4.63
CA LEU A 44 -9.53 8.21 5.19
C LEU A 44 -10.52 7.87 4.07
N SER A 45 -11.36 6.84 4.28
CA SER A 45 -12.32 6.39 3.28
C SER A 45 -13.72 6.27 3.87
N ALA A 46 -14.69 6.92 3.24
CA ALA A 46 -16.09 6.82 3.62
C ALA A 46 -16.63 5.40 3.41
N ASP A 47 -16.22 4.73 2.33
CA ASP A 47 -16.64 3.36 2.01
C ASP A 47 -16.18 2.37 3.08
N LYS A 48 -14.94 2.51 3.56
CA LYS A 48 -14.41 1.70 4.65
C LYS A 48 -15.15 1.95 5.97
N LEU A 49 -15.54 3.18 6.26
CA LEU A 49 -16.35 3.49 7.45
C LEU A 49 -17.76 2.91 7.35
N ARG A 50 -18.37 2.89 6.16
CA ARG A 50 -19.68 2.24 5.93
C ARG A 50 -19.59 0.72 6.09
N GLU A 51 -18.51 0.12 5.60
CA GLU A 51 -18.22 -1.30 5.83
C GLU A 51 -18.06 -1.62 7.32
N ILE A 52 -17.30 -0.83 8.07
CA ILE A 52 -17.15 -1.00 9.53
C ILE A 52 -18.50 -0.91 10.25
N LEU A 53 -19.37 0.01 9.83
CA LEU A 53 -20.67 0.24 10.48
C LEU A 53 -21.72 -0.83 10.14
N THR A 54 -21.65 -1.46 8.96
CA THR A 54 -22.78 -2.24 8.41
C THR A 54 -22.40 -3.57 7.78
N GLY A 55 -21.12 -3.86 7.61
CA GLY A 55 -20.61 -4.98 6.82
C GLY A 55 -20.70 -4.77 5.30
N ASP A 56 -21.24 -3.63 4.83
CA ASP A 56 -21.41 -3.33 3.40
C ASP A 56 -20.85 -1.93 3.05
N PRO A 57 -19.75 -1.83 2.29
CA PRO A 57 -19.21 -0.55 1.82
C PRO A 57 -20.14 0.18 0.85
N GLY A 58 -21.20 -0.46 0.35
CA GLY A 58 -22.23 0.13 -0.51
C GLY A 58 -23.40 0.75 0.26
N ASN A 59 -23.55 0.48 1.56
CA ASN A 59 -24.74 0.86 2.32
C ASN A 59 -24.82 2.39 2.56
N GLN A 60 -25.72 3.06 1.85
CA GLN A 60 -25.89 4.52 1.94
C GLN A 60 -26.72 4.99 3.14
N THR A 61 -27.38 4.09 3.88
CA THR A 61 -28.26 4.46 5.01
C THR A 61 -27.49 5.10 6.18
N VAL A 62 -26.19 4.82 6.29
CA VAL A 62 -25.31 5.34 7.35
C VAL A 62 -24.32 6.40 6.84
N SER A 63 -24.49 6.93 5.62
CA SER A 63 -23.51 7.84 5.01
C SER A 63 -23.25 9.09 5.84
N ARG A 64 -24.27 9.66 6.50
CA ARG A 64 -24.09 10.79 7.42
C ARG A 64 -23.22 10.42 8.64
N THR A 65 -23.44 9.24 9.21
CA THR A 65 -22.66 8.73 10.34
C THR A 65 -21.21 8.46 9.94
N ALA A 66 -21.00 7.84 8.77
CA ALA A 66 -19.67 7.61 8.22
C ALA A 66 -18.91 8.93 7.97
N TRP A 67 -19.56 9.94 7.39
CA TRP A 67 -18.95 11.26 7.18
C TRP A 67 -18.68 12.00 8.50
N ALA A 68 -19.53 11.88 9.51
CA ALA A 68 -19.26 12.45 10.83
C ALA A 68 -18.00 11.85 11.47
N GLN A 69 -17.83 10.53 11.38
CA GLN A 69 -16.63 9.84 11.85
C GLN A 69 -15.37 10.22 11.05
N LEU A 70 -15.51 10.33 9.72
CA LEU A 70 -14.44 10.78 8.84
C LEU A 70 -13.97 12.19 9.22
N ASN A 71 -14.91 13.12 9.37
CA ASN A 71 -14.61 14.52 9.72
C ASN A 71 -13.97 14.64 11.11
N ALA A 72 -14.38 13.83 12.09
CA ALA A 72 -13.73 13.80 13.41
C ALA A 72 -12.26 13.34 13.32
N GLN A 73 -11.99 12.29 12.54
CA GLN A 73 -10.63 11.80 12.32
C GLN A 73 -9.79 12.81 11.53
N LEU A 74 -10.36 13.38 10.48
CA LEU A 74 -9.72 14.42 9.67
C LEU A 74 -9.34 15.61 10.54
N ASP A 75 -10.26 16.10 11.38
CA ASP A 75 -10.01 17.23 12.26
C ASP A 75 -8.84 16.97 13.21
N SER A 76 -8.81 15.79 13.83
CA SER A 76 -7.71 15.37 14.70
C SER A 76 -6.37 15.36 13.96
N ARG A 77 -6.32 14.78 12.75
CA ARG A 77 -5.10 14.72 11.95
C ARG A 77 -4.60 16.10 11.53
N LEU A 78 -5.51 16.97 11.08
CA LEU A 78 -5.16 18.31 10.64
C LEU A 78 -4.71 19.21 11.79
N ARG A 79 -5.26 19.02 13.01
CA ARG A 79 -4.74 19.68 14.24
C ARG A 79 -3.26 19.38 14.52
N HIS A 80 -2.79 18.20 14.10
CA HIS A 80 -1.40 17.77 14.26
C HIS A 80 -0.56 17.97 12.99
N HIS A 81 -1.05 18.74 12.00
CA HIS A 81 -0.39 18.95 10.71
C HIS A 81 0.05 17.66 10.01
N VAL A 82 -0.77 16.60 10.14
CA VAL A 82 -0.53 15.33 9.47
C VAL A 82 -1.24 15.37 8.11
N PRO A 83 -0.51 15.29 6.97
CA PRO A 83 -1.13 15.21 5.66
C PRO A 83 -2.12 14.04 5.59
N THR A 84 -3.24 14.29 4.93
CA THR A 84 -4.37 13.37 4.93
C THR A 84 -4.98 13.30 3.53
N ILE A 85 -5.29 12.08 3.09
CA ILE A 85 -5.92 11.78 1.82
C ILE A 85 -7.36 11.34 2.10
N ILE A 86 -8.34 11.88 1.39
CA ILE A 86 -9.72 11.37 1.41
C ILE A 86 -9.97 10.56 0.14
N ASP A 87 -10.20 9.25 0.30
CA ASP A 87 -10.68 8.37 -0.78
C ASP A 87 -12.19 8.18 -0.67
N ALA A 88 -12.92 8.99 -1.44
CA ALA A 88 -14.36 8.87 -1.65
C ALA A 88 -14.70 9.35 -3.07
N VAL A 89 -15.93 9.14 -3.53
CA VAL A 89 -16.38 9.69 -4.81
C VAL A 89 -16.37 11.22 -4.79
N ASN A 90 -16.71 11.81 -3.63
CA ASN A 90 -16.75 13.26 -3.39
C ASN A 90 -17.61 14.03 -4.42
N SER A 91 -18.66 13.39 -4.97
CA SER A 91 -19.56 14.02 -5.96
C SER A 91 -20.54 15.00 -5.34
N GLU A 92 -20.94 14.78 -4.08
CA GLU A 92 -21.85 15.68 -3.37
C GLU A 92 -21.12 16.95 -2.87
N GLN A 93 -21.69 18.12 -3.16
CA GLN A 93 -21.07 19.41 -2.81
C GLN A 93 -20.89 19.61 -1.31
N TRP A 94 -21.89 19.23 -0.49
CA TRP A 94 -21.82 19.40 0.97
C TRP A 94 -20.66 18.61 1.60
N VAL A 95 -20.33 17.45 1.02
CA VAL A 95 -19.18 16.63 1.42
C VAL A 95 -17.88 17.40 1.20
N ARG A 96 -17.71 17.95 -0.02
CA ARG A 96 -16.51 18.74 -0.37
C ARG A 96 -16.39 19.98 0.51
N LEU A 97 -17.47 20.76 0.65
CA LEU A 97 -17.50 21.95 1.49
C LEU A 97 -17.16 21.64 2.95
N SER A 98 -17.61 20.50 3.49
CA SER A 98 -17.27 20.11 4.86
C SER A 98 -15.76 19.85 5.02
N SER A 99 -15.14 19.19 4.04
CA SER A 99 -13.70 18.90 4.03
C SER A 99 -12.87 20.18 3.87
N ILE A 100 -13.27 21.06 2.94
CA ILE A 100 -12.62 22.36 2.69
C ILE A 100 -12.71 23.24 3.93
N SER A 101 -13.90 23.36 4.53
CA SER A 101 -14.14 24.18 5.71
C SER A 101 -13.26 23.71 6.89
N LEU A 102 -13.18 22.40 7.10
CA LEU A 102 -12.35 21.83 8.15
C LEU A 102 -10.86 22.08 7.93
N ALA A 103 -10.37 21.90 6.71
CA ALA A 103 -8.98 22.19 6.36
C ALA A 103 -8.65 23.68 6.55
N ARG A 104 -9.53 24.57 6.09
CA ARG A 104 -9.41 26.02 6.29
C ARG A 104 -9.37 26.39 7.77
N HIS A 105 -10.25 25.84 8.58
CA HIS A 105 -10.27 26.06 10.03
C HIS A 105 -8.95 25.64 10.72
N ARG A 106 -8.24 24.66 10.16
CA ARG A 106 -6.94 24.19 10.65
C ARG A 106 -5.74 24.83 9.95
N GLY A 107 -5.96 25.79 9.05
CA GLY A 107 -4.87 26.45 8.32
C GLY A 107 -4.12 25.50 7.37
N VAL A 108 -4.76 24.43 6.91
CA VAL A 108 -4.18 23.46 5.97
C VAL A 108 -4.83 23.64 4.60
N PRO A 109 -4.05 23.70 3.49
CA PRO A 109 -4.62 23.79 2.16
C PRO A 109 -5.35 22.50 1.80
N ALA A 110 -6.61 22.63 1.34
CA ALA A 110 -7.34 21.55 0.69
C ALA A 110 -7.03 21.55 -0.81
N ILE A 111 -6.62 20.41 -1.34
CA ILE A 111 -6.26 20.23 -2.76
C ILE A 111 -7.16 19.17 -3.36
N ALA A 112 -7.77 19.50 -4.49
CA ALA A 112 -8.57 18.56 -5.27
C ALA A 112 -7.66 17.80 -6.25
N LEU A 113 -7.69 16.47 -6.21
CA LEU A 113 -7.03 15.61 -7.21
C LEU A 113 -8.09 14.85 -8.00
N VAL A 114 -8.31 15.26 -9.24
CA VAL A 114 -9.29 14.69 -10.15
C VAL A 114 -8.69 13.46 -10.84
N VAL A 115 -9.33 12.32 -10.67
CA VAL A 115 -8.98 11.06 -11.35
C VAL A 115 -9.84 10.93 -12.59
N ASP A 116 -9.39 11.58 -13.67
CA ASP A 116 -10.09 11.60 -14.95
C ASP A 116 -10.13 10.20 -15.55
N THR A 117 -11.32 9.67 -15.75
CA THR A 117 -11.54 8.42 -16.48
C THR A 117 -12.81 8.57 -17.27
N GLU A 118 -12.75 8.28 -18.56
CA GLU A 118 -13.92 8.32 -19.42
C GLU A 118 -14.99 7.34 -18.91
N LEU A 119 -16.25 7.76 -18.96
CA LEU A 119 -17.39 6.97 -18.49
C LEU A 119 -17.43 5.54 -19.07
N PRO A 120 -17.18 5.29 -20.38
CA PRO A 120 -17.15 3.92 -20.91
C PRO A 120 -16.09 3.05 -20.23
N THR A 121 -14.89 3.58 -20.02
CA THR A 121 -13.80 2.87 -19.33
C THR A 121 -14.16 2.59 -17.87
N ALA A 122 -14.74 3.56 -17.17
CA ALA A 122 -15.17 3.39 -15.79
C ALA A 122 -16.26 2.32 -15.64
N LEU A 123 -17.22 2.26 -16.57
CA LEU A 123 -18.25 1.22 -16.60
C LEU A 123 -17.66 -0.17 -16.82
N ILE A 124 -16.75 -0.31 -17.80
CA ILE A 124 -16.03 -1.58 -18.05
C ILE A 124 -15.27 -2.03 -16.79
N ARG A 125 -14.52 -1.11 -16.17
CA ARG A 125 -13.77 -1.41 -14.94
C ARG A 125 -14.70 -1.76 -13.78
N ASN A 126 -15.80 -1.04 -13.62
CA ASN A 126 -16.78 -1.31 -12.57
C ASN A 126 -17.42 -2.69 -12.74
N ALA A 127 -17.80 -3.09 -13.96
CA ALA A 127 -18.37 -4.39 -14.25
C ALA A 127 -17.43 -5.56 -13.88
N ALA A 128 -16.11 -5.36 -14.03
CA ALA A 128 -15.08 -6.33 -13.66
C ALA A 128 -14.81 -6.44 -12.15
N ARG A 129 -15.37 -5.55 -11.31
CA ARG A 129 -15.13 -5.58 -9.85
C ARG A 129 -15.83 -6.75 -9.16
N PRO A 130 -15.30 -7.24 -8.02
CA PRO A 130 -16.00 -8.17 -7.15
C PRO A 130 -17.40 -7.64 -6.77
N PRO A 131 -18.41 -8.51 -6.60
CA PRO A 131 -19.78 -8.10 -6.27
C PRO A 131 -19.86 -7.16 -5.06
N SER A 132 -19.02 -7.36 -4.04
CA SER A 132 -18.95 -6.54 -2.82
C SER A 132 -18.52 -5.08 -3.04
N SER A 133 -17.95 -4.75 -4.19
CA SER A 133 -17.44 -3.41 -4.48
C SER A 133 -17.97 -2.81 -5.78
N ARG A 134 -18.82 -3.57 -6.50
CA ARG A 134 -19.47 -3.16 -7.73
C ARG A 134 -20.72 -2.36 -7.41
N VAL A 135 -20.93 -1.25 -8.12
CA VAL A 135 -22.16 -0.46 -8.03
C VAL A 135 -22.97 -0.57 -9.33
N PRO A 136 -24.28 -0.32 -9.32
CA PRO A 136 -25.07 -0.29 -10.55
C PRO A 136 -24.56 0.75 -11.55
N ASP A 137 -24.63 0.47 -12.85
CA ASP A 137 -24.17 1.38 -13.91
C ASP A 137 -24.81 2.76 -13.83
N GLN A 138 -26.09 2.83 -13.45
CA GLN A 138 -26.81 4.10 -13.28
C GLN A 138 -26.17 4.98 -12.19
N VAL A 139 -25.62 4.36 -11.13
CA VAL A 139 -24.88 5.08 -10.09
C VAL A 139 -23.60 5.68 -10.68
N VAL A 140 -22.84 4.92 -11.49
CA VAL A 140 -21.62 5.41 -12.15
C VAL A 140 -21.92 6.59 -13.08
N ARG A 141 -23.02 6.50 -13.86
CA ARG A 141 -23.47 7.57 -14.75
C ARG A 141 -23.87 8.83 -13.98
N THR A 142 -24.57 8.66 -12.86
CA THR A 142 -24.97 9.77 -11.98
C THR A 142 -23.75 10.46 -11.39
N GLN A 143 -22.82 9.69 -10.82
CA GLN A 143 -21.55 10.21 -10.30
C GLN A 143 -20.77 10.98 -11.37
N HIS A 144 -20.76 10.49 -12.62
CA HIS A 144 -20.07 11.16 -13.72
C HIS A 144 -20.71 12.51 -14.05
N ALA A 145 -22.04 12.58 -14.11
CA ALA A 145 -22.75 13.83 -14.36
C ALA A 145 -22.51 14.85 -13.23
N GLU A 146 -22.62 14.42 -11.97
CA GLU A 146 -22.38 15.24 -10.78
C GLU A 146 -20.95 15.79 -10.75
N LEU A 147 -19.94 14.95 -10.98
CA LEU A 147 -18.55 15.37 -11.04
C LEU A 147 -18.29 16.33 -12.20
N THR A 148 -18.78 16.02 -13.39
CA THR A 148 -18.63 16.88 -14.57
C THR A 148 -19.19 18.28 -14.31
N GLN A 149 -20.34 18.36 -13.64
CA GLN A 149 -20.96 19.63 -13.27
C GLN A 149 -20.18 20.38 -12.18
N ALA A 150 -19.57 19.66 -11.23
CA ALA A 150 -18.82 20.25 -10.12
C ALA A 150 -17.44 20.81 -10.54
N LEU A 151 -16.78 20.19 -11.53
CA LEU A 151 -15.38 20.48 -11.89
C LEU A 151 -15.07 21.98 -12.09
N PRO A 152 -15.86 22.76 -12.86
CA PRO A 152 -15.56 24.18 -13.08
C PRO A 152 -15.57 25.02 -11.79
N GLY A 153 -16.36 24.63 -10.79
CA GLY A 153 -16.58 25.40 -9.56
C GLY A 153 -15.70 24.99 -8.38
N LEU A 154 -14.80 24.01 -8.51
CA LEU A 154 -14.02 23.50 -7.37
C LEU A 154 -13.14 24.58 -6.71
N LEU A 155 -12.54 25.49 -7.49
CA LEU A 155 -11.77 26.60 -6.91
C LEU A 155 -12.68 27.58 -6.14
N GLU A 156 -13.90 27.80 -6.62
CA GLU A 156 -14.90 28.69 -6.00
C GLU A 156 -15.46 28.09 -4.71
N GLU A 157 -15.55 26.76 -4.62
CA GLU A 157 -15.82 26.04 -3.37
C GLU A 157 -14.72 26.26 -2.31
N GLY A 158 -13.52 26.64 -2.76
CA GLY A 158 -12.40 27.05 -1.92
C GLY A 158 -11.29 26.01 -1.76
N PHE A 159 -11.18 25.07 -2.70
CA PHE A 159 -9.93 24.32 -2.87
C PHE A 159 -8.79 25.29 -3.19
N ALA A 160 -7.64 25.10 -2.56
CA ALA A 160 -6.44 25.91 -2.79
C ALA A 160 -5.83 25.66 -4.18
N ALA A 161 -6.00 24.44 -4.70
CA ALA A 161 -5.60 24.04 -6.04
C ALA A 161 -6.45 22.85 -6.51
N VAL A 162 -6.59 22.73 -7.84
CA VAL A 162 -7.22 21.59 -8.51
C VAL A 162 -6.20 21.03 -9.49
N HIS A 163 -5.89 19.74 -9.36
CA HIS A 163 -4.99 19.02 -10.25
C HIS A 163 -5.73 17.85 -10.88
N HIS A 164 -5.43 17.60 -12.15
CA HIS A 164 -5.84 16.37 -12.83
C HIS A 164 -4.72 15.35 -12.71
N ALA A 165 -5.05 14.11 -12.36
CA ALA A 165 -4.06 13.05 -12.16
C ALA A 165 -3.24 12.79 -13.44
N ARG A 166 -3.82 12.99 -14.62
CA ARG A 166 -3.11 12.86 -15.91
C ARG A 166 -1.99 13.89 -16.11
N ASP A 167 -2.04 15.01 -15.40
CA ASP A 167 -1.07 16.10 -15.52
C ASP A 167 0.05 16.00 -14.47
N LEU A 168 -0.05 15.03 -13.55
CA LEU A 168 0.95 14.76 -12.52
C LEU A 168 1.82 13.56 -12.90
N PRO A 169 3.06 13.44 -12.36
CA PRO A 169 3.97 12.32 -12.64
C PRO A 169 3.54 11.03 -11.91
N MET A 170 2.28 10.62 -12.05
CA MET A 170 1.66 9.52 -11.30
C MET A 170 2.39 8.19 -11.48
N MET A 171 2.78 7.86 -12.71
CA MET A 171 3.53 6.63 -13.00
C MET A 171 4.90 6.61 -12.32
N LEU A 172 5.62 7.73 -12.38
CA LEU A 172 6.91 7.84 -11.71
C LEU A 172 6.76 7.76 -10.18
N ALA A 173 5.71 8.37 -9.62
CA ALA A 173 5.39 8.26 -8.20
C ALA A 173 5.04 6.82 -7.79
N LEU A 174 4.25 6.10 -8.61
CA LEU A 174 3.90 4.68 -8.40
C LEU A 174 5.13 3.78 -8.44
N VAL A 175 5.92 3.86 -9.50
CA VAL A 175 7.14 3.07 -9.67
C VAL A 175 8.15 3.40 -8.57
N GLY A 176 8.32 4.69 -8.25
CA GLY A 176 9.21 5.12 -7.17
C GLY A 176 8.76 4.65 -5.79
N ALA A 177 7.45 4.63 -5.51
CA ALA A 177 6.90 4.07 -4.28
C ALA A 177 7.13 2.55 -4.22
N ALA A 178 6.87 1.82 -5.30
CA ALA A 178 7.11 0.38 -5.39
C ALA A 178 8.60 0.03 -5.20
N ALA A 179 9.50 0.69 -5.92
CA ALA A 179 10.94 0.48 -5.82
C ALA A 179 11.49 0.79 -4.40
N ARG A 180 10.93 1.80 -3.72
CA ARG A 180 11.30 2.09 -2.32
C ARG A 180 10.82 1.00 -1.38
N ARG A 181 9.58 0.53 -1.53
CA ARG A 181 9.06 -0.58 -0.72
C ARG A 181 9.91 -1.83 -0.89
N GLU A 182 10.31 -2.15 -2.11
CA GLU A 182 11.23 -3.26 -2.41
C GLU A 182 12.59 -3.10 -1.69
N LYS A 183 13.21 -1.90 -1.72
CA LYS A 183 14.47 -1.64 -1.02
C LYS A 183 14.36 -1.59 0.50
N GLN A 184 13.22 -1.16 1.04
CA GLN A 184 13.01 -0.95 2.48
C GLN A 184 12.48 -2.18 3.21
N HIS A 185 11.93 -3.14 2.47
CA HIS A 185 11.39 -4.37 3.03
C HIS A 185 12.10 -5.56 2.41
N PRO A 186 13.24 -5.99 2.97
CA PRO A 186 13.72 -7.34 2.71
C PRO A 186 12.67 -8.40 3.13
N VAL A 187 11.69 -8.03 3.97
CA VAL A 187 10.44 -8.77 4.25
C VAL A 187 9.54 -8.96 3.01
N LEU A 188 9.54 -8.07 2.00
CA LEU A 188 8.77 -8.31 0.76
C LEU A 188 9.37 -9.44 -0.06
N HIS A 189 10.69 -9.62 -0.01
CA HIS A 189 11.34 -10.78 -0.60
C HIS A 189 10.96 -12.05 0.19
N VAL A 190 10.97 -11.99 1.53
CA VAL A 190 10.49 -13.09 2.39
C VAL A 190 9.01 -13.41 2.10
N GLU A 191 8.13 -12.41 1.93
CA GLU A 191 6.71 -12.60 1.58
C GLU A 191 6.54 -13.20 0.18
N ARG A 192 7.37 -12.78 -0.78
CA ARG A 192 7.37 -13.33 -2.15
C ARG A 192 7.76 -14.82 -2.16
N VAL A 193 8.74 -15.21 -1.35
CA VAL A 193 9.31 -16.57 -1.32
C VAL A 193 8.52 -17.50 -0.40
N PHE A 194 8.23 -17.06 0.83
CA PHE A 194 7.65 -17.90 1.88
C PHE A 194 6.17 -17.60 2.17
N GLY A 195 5.62 -16.57 1.53
CA GLY A 195 4.23 -16.17 1.72
C GLY A 195 4.03 -15.20 2.89
N ARG A 196 2.85 -14.58 2.91
CA ARG A 196 2.50 -13.48 3.81
C ARG A 196 2.51 -13.84 5.29
N ASP A 197 2.11 -15.06 5.63
CA ASP A 197 1.99 -15.48 7.04
C ASP A 197 3.37 -15.70 7.67
N LEU A 198 4.29 -16.36 6.95
CA LEU A 198 5.67 -16.53 7.41
C LEU A 198 6.42 -15.20 7.44
N ALA A 199 6.23 -14.33 6.46
CA ALA A 199 6.89 -13.01 6.44
C ALA A 199 6.61 -12.14 7.67
N ARG A 200 5.46 -12.33 8.34
CA ARG A 200 5.13 -11.64 9.61
C ARG A 200 5.93 -12.12 10.81
N LEU A 201 6.50 -13.32 10.72
CA LEU A 201 7.29 -13.97 11.76
C LEU A 201 8.79 -13.75 11.55
N PHE A 202 9.18 -13.14 10.42
CA PHE A 202 10.57 -12.97 10.03
C PHE A 202 11.15 -11.68 10.61
N THR A 203 12.35 -11.77 11.18
CA THR A 203 13.12 -10.62 11.65
C THR A 203 14.53 -10.71 11.08
N TRP A 204 15.03 -9.61 10.49
CA TRP A 204 16.43 -9.51 10.09
C TRP A 204 17.30 -9.30 11.32
N HIS A 205 18.46 -9.94 11.35
CA HIS A 205 19.48 -9.68 12.34
C HIS A 205 20.30 -8.46 11.92
N ASP A 206 20.75 -7.68 12.89
CA ASP A 206 21.59 -6.49 12.63
C ASP A 206 23.02 -6.88 12.22
N GLU A 207 23.47 -8.05 12.67
CA GLU A 207 24.78 -8.61 12.38
C GLU A 207 24.73 -9.54 11.16
N LYS A 208 25.78 -9.50 10.35
CA LYS A 208 26.01 -10.43 9.25
C LYS A 208 26.64 -11.72 9.79
N ASP A 209 26.50 -12.82 9.06
CA ASP A 209 27.22 -14.05 9.40
C ASP A 209 28.74 -13.91 9.21
N GLU A 210 29.48 -14.95 9.57
CA GLU A 210 30.95 -14.99 9.46
C GLU A 210 31.47 -14.78 8.03
N GLU A 211 30.62 -15.05 7.04
CA GLU A 211 30.90 -14.91 5.60
C GLU A 211 30.45 -13.53 5.05
N GLY A 212 29.81 -12.70 5.89
CA GLY A 212 29.37 -11.35 5.53
C GLY A 212 28.00 -11.28 4.85
N PHE A 213 27.22 -12.35 4.86
CA PHE A 213 25.85 -12.38 4.36
C PHE A 213 24.86 -11.84 5.39
N ALA A 214 23.78 -11.22 4.89
CA ALA A 214 22.71 -10.77 5.78
C ALA A 214 21.94 -11.99 6.30
N THR A 215 21.58 -11.98 7.57
CA THR A 215 20.83 -13.07 8.20
C THR A 215 19.53 -12.58 8.78
N GLY A 216 18.59 -13.50 8.96
CA GLY A 216 17.37 -13.26 9.69
C GLY A 216 16.68 -14.57 10.03
N SER A 217 15.65 -14.51 10.85
CA SER A 217 15.01 -15.71 11.34
C SER A 217 13.50 -15.61 11.40
N PHE A 218 12.83 -16.74 11.17
CA PHE A 218 11.44 -16.90 11.59
C PHE A 218 11.42 -17.28 13.07
N ALA A 219 10.68 -16.53 13.89
CA ALA A 219 10.57 -16.80 15.32
C ALA A 219 9.10 -16.96 15.76
N VAL A 220 8.79 -18.10 16.40
CA VAL A 220 7.47 -18.38 17.03
C VAL A 220 7.67 -19.19 18.29
N ALA A 221 7.08 -18.74 19.40
CA ALA A 221 7.03 -19.50 20.65
C ALA A 221 8.40 -20.05 21.14
N GLY A 222 9.46 -19.26 20.97
CA GLY A 222 10.83 -19.63 21.36
C GLY A 222 11.51 -20.62 20.40
N GLN A 223 10.87 -20.96 19.28
CA GLN A 223 11.52 -21.64 18.16
C GLN A 223 12.03 -20.59 17.19
N GLU A 224 13.23 -20.82 16.67
CA GLU A 224 13.88 -19.94 15.71
C GLU A 224 14.37 -20.77 14.53
N LEU A 225 14.10 -20.29 13.32
CA LEU A 225 14.62 -20.85 12.09
C LEU A 225 15.44 -19.80 11.37
N LEU A 226 16.76 -20.00 11.38
CA LEU A 226 17.73 -19.10 10.76
C LEU A 226 17.71 -19.24 9.24
N LEU A 227 17.81 -18.10 8.57
CA LEU A 227 18.03 -17.97 7.15
C LEU A 227 19.17 -16.98 6.91
N ARG A 228 19.96 -17.25 5.89
CA ARG A 228 20.88 -16.27 5.31
C ARG A 228 20.39 -15.84 3.94
N TRP A 229 20.81 -14.65 3.53
CA TRP A 229 20.47 -14.02 2.26
C TRP A 229 21.73 -13.67 1.48
N MET A 230 21.83 -14.22 0.27
CA MET A 230 22.93 -14.05 -0.66
C MET A 230 22.53 -13.09 -1.78
N ASP A 231 23.12 -11.89 -1.78
CA ASP A 231 22.99 -10.98 -2.93
C ASP A 231 24.01 -11.37 -4.00
N ASP A 232 23.62 -12.23 -4.94
CA ASP A 232 24.42 -12.57 -6.11
C ASP A 232 24.25 -11.59 -7.27
N GLY A 233 23.38 -10.58 -7.10
CA GLY A 233 23.05 -9.60 -8.12
C GLY A 233 22.17 -10.13 -9.25
N ASP A 234 21.69 -11.38 -9.19
CA ASP A 234 20.71 -11.91 -10.14
C ASP A 234 19.28 -11.58 -9.65
N PRO A 235 18.52 -10.74 -10.36
CA PRO A 235 17.15 -10.39 -9.96
C PRO A 235 16.16 -11.56 -10.02
N TYR A 236 16.56 -12.71 -10.57
CA TYR A 236 15.74 -13.90 -10.70
C TYR A 236 16.18 -15.07 -9.82
N ASP A 237 17.38 -15.02 -9.20
CA ASP A 237 17.77 -16.06 -8.26
C ASP A 237 17.25 -15.75 -6.85
N CYS A 238 16.80 -16.79 -6.16
CA CYS A 238 16.29 -16.66 -4.81
C CYS A 238 17.44 -16.87 -3.83
N SER A 239 17.91 -15.75 -3.30
CA SER A 239 19.03 -15.57 -2.38
C SER A 239 18.98 -16.30 -1.03
N PHE A 240 17.88 -16.98 -0.66
CA PHE A 240 17.72 -17.51 0.70
C PHE A 240 18.29 -18.91 0.87
N GLN A 241 19.00 -19.12 1.98
CA GLN A 241 19.49 -20.43 2.38
C GLN A 241 19.28 -20.67 3.88
N THR A 242 19.04 -21.92 4.26
CA THR A 242 18.89 -22.37 5.65
C THR A 242 20.01 -23.34 6.04
N PRO A 243 20.48 -23.39 7.30
CA PRO A 243 21.48 -24.35 7.70
C PRO A 243 21.05 -25.79 7.40
N SER A 244 21.95 -26.58 6.84
CA SER A 244 21.77 -28.01 6.66
C SER A 244 22.10 -28.76 7.95
N ALA A 245 21.43 -29.89 8.18
CA ALA A 245 21.74 -30.79 9.29
C ALA A 245 23.06 -31.56 9.10
N GLN A 246 23.60 -31.63 7.88
CA GLN A 246 24.83 -32.37 7.56
C GLN A 246 26.00 -31.42 7.25
N PRO A 247 27.17 -31.59 7.87
CA PRO A 247 28.36 -30.82 7.53
C PRO A 247 28.92 -31.22 6.16
N CYS A 248 29.84 -30.40 5.63
CA CYS A 248 30.49 -30.66 4.36
C CYS A 248 31.33 -31.94 4.42
N ARG A 249 31.21 -32.80 3.41
CA ARG A 249 31.97 -34.06 3.33
C ARG A 249 33.48 -33.89 3.13
N TYR A 250 33.95 -32.68 2.77
CA TYR A 250 35.34 -32.42 2.40
C TYR A 250 36.12 -31.64 3.47
N CYS A 251 35.48 -30.67 4.13
CA CYS A 251 36.14 -29.78 5.07
C CYS A 251 35.48 -29.76 6.46
N ASP A 252 34.43 -30.56 6.67
CA ASP A 252 33.57 -30.55 7.87
C ASP A 252 32.95 -29.19 8.22
N GLY A 253 33.03 -28.22 7.29
CA GLY A 253 32.46 -26.88 7.45
C GLY A 253 30.93 -26.85 7.34
N PRO A 254 30.30 -25.72 7.70
CA PRO A 254 28.86 -25.54 7.61
C PRO A 254 28.39 -25.68 6.15
N THR A 255 27.20 -26.27 5.98
CA THR A 255 26.54 -26.31 4.69
C THR A 255 25.15 -25.71 4.77
N TRP A 256 24.71 -25.17 3.66
CA TRP A 256 23.51 -24.37 3.54
C TRP A 256 22.65 -24.91 2.41
N LEU A 257 21.35 -25.07 2.68
CA LEU A 257 20.37 -25.53 1.72
C LEU A 257 19.64 -24.34 1.09
N PRO A 258 19.61 -24.22 -0.24
CA PRO A 258 18.85 -23.16 -0.89
C PRO A 258 17.35 -23.39 -0.70
N VAL A 259 16.63 -22.32 -0.39
CA VAL A 259 15.18 -22.34 -0.15
C VAL A 259 14.51 -21.27 -1.01
N ARG A 260 13.72 -21.70 -2.00
CA ARG A 260 13.06 -20.81 -2.97
C ARG A 260 11.55 -20.72 -2.75
N SER A 261 11.04 -21.48 -1.77
CA SER A 261 9.64 -21.51 -1.40
C SER A 261 9.45 -21.98 0.04
N ALA A 262 8.24 -21.80 0.58
CA ALA A 262 7.83 -22.41 1.84
C ALA A 262 7.91 -23.96 1.79
N THR A 263 7.68 -24.57 0.61
CA THR A 263 7.80 -26.02 0.41
C THR A 263 9.25 -26.49 0.58
N ASP A 264 10.21 -25.76 0.02
CA ASP A 264 11.64 -26.08 0.15
C ASP A 264 12.08 -25.94 1.61
N LEU A 265 11.63 -24.87 2.27
CA LEU A 265 11.92 -24.64 3.68
C LEU A 265 11.36 -25.77 4.55
N PHE A 266 10.12 -26.20 4.29
CA PHE A 266 9.53 -27.34 4.97
C PHE A 266 10.31 -28.65 4.71
N GLY A 267 10.73 -28.88 3.46
CA GLY A 267 11.60 -30.00 3.09
C GLY A 267 12.93 -29.97 3.85
N ALA A 268 13.58 -28.81 3.94
CA ALA A 268 14.82 -28.63 4.67
C ALA A 268 14.67 -28.93 6.17
N ILE A 269 13.62 -28.41 6.83
CA ILE A 269 13.37 -28.63 8.27
C ILE A 269 13.03 -30.11 8.54
N THR A 270 12.30 -30.76 7.64
CA THR A 270 11.86 -32.15 7.82
C THR A 270 12.87 -33.19 7.34
N GLY A 271 14.01 -32.77 6.78
CA GLY A 271 15.03 -33.66 6.22
C GLY A 271 14.64 -34.31 4.89
N ASN A 272 13.61 -33.80 4.22
CA ASN A 272 13.10 -34.28 2.91
C ASN A 272 13.41 -33.29 1.78
N SER A 273 14.50 -32.52 1.89
CA SER A 273 14.90 -31.57 0.86
C SER A 273 15.37 -32.31 -0.40
N ALA A 274 14.93 -31.84 -1.57
CA ALA A 274 15.46 -32.28 -2.87
C ALA A 274 16.65 -31.44 -3.35
N ALA A 275 17.00 -30.37 -2.62
CA ALA A 275 18.09 -29.48 -2.96
C ALA A 275 19.42 -29.98 -2.38
N ASP A 276 20.50 -29.81 -3.15
CA ASP A 276 21.86 -30.10 -2.70
C ASP A 276 22.36 -28.99 -1.77
N ALA A 277 22.99 -29.38 -0.67
CA ALA A 277 23.59 -28.46 0.28
C ALA A 277 24.91 -27.91 -0.27
N VAL A 278 25.09 -26.60 -0.18
CA VAL A 278 26.29 -25.88 -0.61
C VAL A 278 27.21 -25.66 0.58
N CYS A 279 28.51 -25.91 0.42
CA CYS A 279 29.49 -25.68 1.47
C CYS A 279 30.03 -24.25 1.43
N ALA A 280 29.99 -23.57 2.56
CA ALA A 280 30.55 -22.24 2.73
C ALA A 280 32.05 -22.11 2.42
N ASN A 281 32.82 -23.18 2.59
CA ASN A 281 34.29 -23.16 2.53
C ASN A 281 34.86 -23.80 1.26
N CYS A 282 34.05 -24.56 0.51
CA CYS A 282 34.51 -25.35 -0.63
C CYS A 282 33.89 -24.94 -1.96
N ASP A 283 32.86 -24.08 -1.92
CA ASP A 283 32.25 -23.41 -3.06
C ASP A 283 32.84 -22.00 -3.20
#